data_AF-A0A925PK06-F1
#
_entry.id   AF-A0A925PK06-F1
#
_cell.length_a   1.000
_cell.length_b   1.000
_cell.length_c   1.000
_cell.angle_alpha   90.00
_cell.angle_beta   90.00
_cell.angle_gamma   90.00
#
_symmetry.space_group_name_H-M   'P 1'
#
loop_
_entity.id
_entity.type
_entity.pdbx_description
1 polymer ?
#
loop_
_entity_poly.entity_id
_entity_poly.type
_entity_poly.pdbx_seq_one_letter_code
_entity_poly.pdbx_strand_id
1 'polypeptide(L)'
;MTLHRLSRTELLIGQSGLERLRNSHVLICGIGGVGSYAAEALGRAGVGRITLVDYDDICLTNVNRQIHALGSTVGQQKVEVMAARLRDINPAAEIIAVKAFFSRENAGQLLSPRPDYVLDAIDHFTAKVALITICREQNIPVISSMGAANKLDPTKIHVADIAETKNCRMARSMRKILRKAGISSGVKVVYSTEGHRELDPATSS
;
A
#
# COMPACT_ATOMS: atom_id res chain seq x y z
N MET A 1 12.50 -27.33 -16.40
CA MET A 1 12.36 -26.50 -15.18
C MET A 1 11.55 -27.29 -14.16
N THR A 2 12.06 -27.42 -12.94
CA THR A 2 11.32 -28.02 -11.82
C THR A 2 10.13 -27.11 -11.46
N LEU A 3 8.94 -27.68 -11.31
CA LEU A 3 7.74 -26.93 -10.96
C LEU A 3 7.86 -26.29 -9.57
N HIS A 4 7.55 -25.00 -9.45
CA HIS A 4 7.46 -24.28 -8.19
C HIS A 4 6.30 -23.29 -8.16
N ARG A 5 5.95 -22.77 -6.97
CA ARG A 5 4.81 -21.86 -6.76
C ARG A 5 4.76 -20.67 -7.74
N LEU A 6 5.93 -20.14 -8.10
CA LEU A 6 6.07 -18.94 -8.96
C LEU A 6 6.33 -19.24 -10.45
N SER A 7 6.19 -20.48 -10.92
CA SER A 7 6.57 -20.84 -12.30
C SER A 7 5.75 -20.09 -13.36
N ARG A 8 4.49 -19.74 -13.06
CA ARG A 8 3.66 -18.95 -13.99
C ARG A 8 4.04 -17.48 -14.01
N THR A 9 4.47 -16.93 -12.87
CA THR A 9 5.05 -15.59 -12.81
C THR A 9 6.36 -15.54 -13.59
N GLU A 10 7.23 -16.55 -13.43
CA GLU A 10 8.49 -16.67 -14.17
C GLU A 10 8.30 -16.67 -15.70
N LEU A 11 7.29 -17.39 -16.20
CA LEU A 11 6.97 -17.39 -17.64
C LEU A 11 6.56 -15.99 -18.14
N LEU A 12 5.96 -15.16 -17.29
CA LEU A 12 5.48 -13.83 -17.66
C LEU A 12 6.59 -12.77 -17.65
N ILE A 13 7.47 -12.79 -16.64
CA ILE A 13 8.48 -11.74 -16.42
C ILE A 13 9.93 -12.21 -16.62
N GLY A 14 10.11 -13.47 -16.99
CA GLY A 14 11.40 -14.13 -17.12
C GLY A 14 12.06 -14.46 -15.77
N GLN A 15 13.08 -15.32 -15.83
CA GLN A 15 13.86 -15.71 -14.66
C GLN A 15 14.52 -14.51 -13.97
N SER A 16 15.10 -13.58 -14.74
CA SER A 16 15.74 -12.37 -14.22
C SER A 16 14.75 -11.43 -13.51
N GLY A 17 13.53 -11.30 -14.04
CA GLY A 17 12.47 -10.52 -13.39
C GLY A 17 12.04 -11.14 -12.06
N LEU A 18 11.90 -12.46 -12.03
CA LEU A 18 11.56 -13.19 -10.80
C LEU A 18 12.67 -13.11 -9.75
N GLU A 19 13.93 -13.25 -10.16
CA GLU A 19 15.09 -13.13 -9.28
C GLU A 19 15.21 -11.72 -8.69
N ARG A 20 14.95 -10.68 -9.50
CA ARG A 20 14.88 -9.30 -9.00
C ARG A 20 13.81 -9.15 -7.92
N LEU A 21 12.59 -9.68 -8.12
CA LEU A 21 11.53 -9.62 -7.11
C LEU A 21 11.92 -10.37 -5.83
N ARG A 22 12.51 -11.56 -5.96
CA ARG A 22 13.00 -12.36 -4.82
C ARG A 22 14.06 -11.64 -3.99
N ASN A 23 14.86 -10.78 -4.61
CA ASN A 23 15.87 -9.99 -3.92
C ASN A 23 15.39 -8.59 -3.50
N SER A 24 14.12 -8.25 -3.76
CA SER A 24 13.57 -6.94 -3.43
C SER A 24 12.93 -6.91 -2.04
N HIS A 25 13.04 -5.76 -1.37
CA HIS A 25 12.32 -5.41 -0.15
C HIS A 25 11.26 -4.33 -0.42
N VAL A 26 10.00 -4.66 -0.17
CA VAL A 26 8.89 -3.70 -0.24
C VAL A 26 8.31 -3.44 1.14
N LEU A 27 8.21 -2.16 1.52
CA LEU A 27 7.53 -1.74 2.74
C LEU A 27 6.15 -1.17 2.40
N ILE A 28 5.13 -1.60 3.15
CA ILE A 28 3.74 -1.19 2.96
C ILE A 28 3.26 -0.52 4.24
N CYS A 29 2.92 0.76 4.17
CA CYS A 29 2.27 1.49 5.26
C CYS A 29 0.76 1.56 5.03
N GLY A 30 -0.02 1.07 5.98
CA GLY A 30 -1.47 0.92 5.90
C GLY A 30 -1.86 -0.39 5.24
N ILE A 31 -2.38 -1.34 6.02
CA ILE A 31 -2.87 -2.66 5.60
C ILE A 31 -4.40 -2.64 5.60
N GLY A 32 -4.97 -1.59 4.99
CA GLY A 32 -6.41 -1.40 4.83
C GLY A 32 -6.94 -1.92 3.50
N GLY A 33 -7.95 -1.23 2.95
CA GLY A 33 -8.63 -1.65 1.72
C GLY A 33 -7.81 -1.55 0.43
N VAL A 34 -6.65 -0.87 0.47
CA VAL A 34 -5.68 -0.87 -0.65
C VAL A 34 -4.48 -1.72 -0.30
N GLY A 35 -3.82 -1.43 0.83
CA GLY A 35 -2.56 -2.08 1.17
C GLY A 35 -2.66 -3.58 1.42
N SER A 36 -3.81 -4.09 1.89
CA SER A 36 -3.99 -5.54 2.08
C SER A 36 -3.99 -6.32 0.75
N TYR A 37 -4.66 -5.79 -0.29
CA TYR A 37 -4.61 -6.36 -1.64
C TYR A 37 -3.25 -6.15 -2.32
N ALA A 38 -2.60 -5.02 -2.06
CA ALA A 38 -1.26 -4.80 -2.58
C ALA A 38 -0.24 -5.78 -1.97
N ALA A 39 -0.31 -6.01 -0.66
CA ALA A 39 0.50 -7.00 0.04
C ALA A 39 0.28 -8.41 -0.53
N GLU A 40 -0.99 -8.80 -0.72
CA GLU A 40 -1.37 -10.07 -1.36
C GLU A 40 -0.73 -10.21 -2.77
N ALA A 41 -0.84 -9.18 -3.60
CA ALA A 41 -0.30 -9.17 -4.95
C ALA A 41 1.23 -9.31 -4.94
N LEU A 42 1.92 -8.63 -4.03
CA LEU A 42 3.38 -8.70 -3.89
C LEU A 42 3.85 -10.08 -3.42
N GLY A 43 3.15 -10.68 -2.44
CA GLY A 43 3.44 -12.04 -1.98
C GLY A 43 3.27 -13.07 -3.11
N ARG A 44 2.21 -12.94 -3.91
CA ARG A 44 1.94 -13.81 -5.07
C ARG A 44 2.89 -13.57 -6.25
N ALA A 45 3.41 -12.34 -6.39
CA ALA A 45 4.41 -12.00 -7.41
C ALA A 45 5.81 -12.53 -7.07
N GLY A 46 6.07 -12.91 -5.82
CA GLY A 46 7.35 -13.46 -5.39
C GLY A 46 8.33 -12.43 -4.86
N VAL A 47 7.85 -11.31 -4.32
CA VAL A 47 8.70 -10.38 -3.56
C VAL A 47 9.30 -11.11 -2.36
N GLY A 48 10.62 -11.01 -2.19
CA GLY A 48 11.34 -11.77 -1.17
C GLY A 48 11.25 -11.22 0.24
N ARG A 49 11.14 -9.90 0.41
CA ARG A 49 10.97 -9.29 1.74
C ARG A 49 9.82 -8.29 1.73
N ILE A 50 8.85 -8.47 2.63
CA ILE A 50 7.70 -7.58 2.77
C ILE A 50 7.59 -7.12 4.22
N THR A 51 7.66 -5.81 4.44
CA THR A 51 7.37 -5.19 5.75
C THR A 51 5.96 -4.60 5.73
N LEU A 52 5.12 -5.03 6.65
CA LEU A 52 3.76 -4.54 6.83
C LEU A 52 3.70 -3.62 8.05
N VAL A 53 3.23 -2.39 7.88
CA VAL A 53 3.08 -1.40 8.95
C VAL A 53 1.62 -0.95 9.02
N ASP A 54 0.94 -1.25 10.12
CA ASP A 54 -0.40 -0.74 10.44
C ASP A 54 -0.59 -0.81 11.96
N TYR A 55 -1.34 0.13 12.53
CA TYR A 55 -1.60 0.17 13.97
C TYR A 55 -2.91 -0.53 14.36
N ASP A 56 -3.82 -0.72 13.41
CA ASP A 56 -5.18 -1.13 13.69
C ASP A 56 -5.35 -2.64 13.87
N ASP A 57 -6.45 -2.99 14.55
CA ASP A 57 -7.03 -4.32 14.54
C ASP A 57 -8.15 -4.42 13.48
N ILE A 58 -8.49 -5.65 13.11
CA ILE A 58 -9.53 -5.93 12.13
C ILE A 58 -10.90 -5.63 12.74
N CYS A 59 -11.65 -4.73 12.11
CA CYS A 59 -13.03 -4.39 12.49
C CYS A 59 -14.04 -5.10 11.58
N LEU A 60 -15.24 -5.41 12.11
CA LEU A 60 -16.34 -5.98 11.32
C LEU A 60 -16.66 -5.16 10.06
N THR A 61 -16.59 -3.83 10.15
CA THR A 61 -16.86 -2.92 9.02
C THR A 61 -15.78 -2.94 7.94
N ASN A 62 -14.71 -3.73 8.12
CA ASN A 62 -13.65 -3.91 7.14
C ASN A 62 -13.96 -5.02 6.12
N VAL A 63 -14.89 -5.93 6.42
CA VAL A 63 -15.24 -7.12 5.61
C VAL A 63 -15.59 -6.76 4.16
N ASN A 64 -16.19 -5.60 3.92
CA ASN A 64 -16.59 -5.19 2.58
C ASN A 64 -15.41 -4.87 1.64
N ARG A 65 -14.19 -4.67 2.16
CA ARG A 65 -13.10 -4.10 1.37
C ARG A 65 -11.68 -4.47 1.78
N GLN A 66 -11.46 -5.31 2.80
CA GLN A 66 -10.11 -5.69 3.24
C GLN A 66 -9.95 -7.20 3.18
N ILE A 67 -8.92 -7.70 2.48
CA ILE A 67 -8.81 -9.14 2.16
C ILE A 67 -8.61 -10.03 3.40
N HIS A 68 -8.07 -9.47 4.49
CA HIS A 68 -7.83 -10.17 5.75
C HIS A 68 -9.03 -10.12 6.71
N ALA A 69 -10.08 -9.35 6.39
CA ALA A 69 -11.25 -9.18 7.24
C ALA A 69 -12.27 -10.29 6.97
N LEU A 70 -12.26 -11.32 7.81
CA LEU A 70 -13.17 -12.45 7.83
C LEU A 70 -13.86 -12.50 9.19
N GLY A 71 -15.01 -13.19 9.30
CA GLY A 71 -15.70 -13.34 10.58
C GLY A 71 -14.81 -13.93 11.68
N SER A 72 -13.88 -14.81 11.32
CA SER A 72 -12.93 -15.44 12.24
C SER A 72 -11.72 -14.58 12.62
N THR A 73 -11.47 -13.47 11.92
CA THR A 73 -10.28 -12.62 12.13
C THR A 73 -10.59 -11.28 12.77
N VAL A 74 -11.87 -10.95 12.98
CA VAL A 74 -12.29 -9.73 13.69
C VAL A 74 -11.64 -9.67 15.08
N GLY A 75 -11.10 -8.51 15.45
CA GLY A 75 -10.38 -8.26 16.70
C GLY A 75 -8.91 -8.62 16.68
N GLN A 76 -8.40 -9.28 15.64
CA GLN A 76 -6.98 -9.58 15.50
C GLN A 76 -6.22 -8.43 14.83
N GLN A 77 -4.91 -8.36 15.04
CA GLN A 77 -4.06 -7.32 14.44
C GLN A 77 -3.99 -7.47 12.92
N LYS A 78 -4.24 -6.40 12.17
CA LYS A 78 -4.24 -6.45 10.69
C LYS A 78 -2.91 -6.96 10.13
N VAL A 79 -1.80 -6.47 10.68
CA VAL A 79 -0.45 -6.85 10.24
C VAL A 79 -0.14 -8.32 10.48
N GLU A 80 -0.56 -8.89 11.61
CA GLU A 80 -0.27 -10.29 11.93
C GLU A 80 -1.10 -11.26 11.08
N VAL A 81 -2.39 -10.99 10.90
CA VAL A 81 -3.25 -11.82 10.04
C VAL A 81 -2.75 -11.78 8.59
N MET A 82 -2.41 -10.59 8.08
CA MET A 82 -1.87 -10.46 6.74
C MET A 82 -0.49 -11.13 6.62
N ALA A 83 0.37 -11.02 7.65
CA ALA A 83 1.67 -11.67 7.63
C ALA A 83 1.58 -13.20 7.62
N ALA A 84 0.72 -13.79 8.46
CA ALA A 84 0.45 -15.22 8.46
C ALA A 84 -0.02 -15.70 7.08
N ARG A 85 -0.95 -14.95 6.46
CA ARG A 85 -1.43 -15.23 5.11
C ARG A 85 -0.32 -15.17 4.05
N LEU A 86 0.57 -14.18 4.10
CA LEU A 86 1.68 -14.07 3.15
C LEU A 86 2.70 -15.20 3.30
N ARG A 87 2.98 -15.63 4.54
CA ARG A 87 3.86 -16.78 4.81
C ARG A 87 3.29 -18.07 4.24
N ASP A 88 1.97 -18.24 4.25
CA ASP A 88 1.29 -19.40 3.63
C ASP A 88 1.37 -19.35 2.09
N ILE A 89 1.23 -18.15 1.50
CA ILE A 89 1.36 -17.93 0.06
C ILE A 89 2.80 -18.19 -0.44
N ASN A 90 3.80 -17.63 0.24
CA ASN A 90 5.19 -17.74 -0.13
C ASN A 90 6.09 -17.95 1.11
N PRO A 91 6.32 -19.21 1.53
CA PRO A 91 7.13 -19.53 2.71
C PRO A 91 8.60 -19.11 2.60
N ALA A 92 9.09 -18.83 1.39
CA ALA A 92 10.46 -18.38 1.17
C ALA A 92 10.62 -16.86 1.37
N ALA A 93 9.53 -16.10 1.47
CA ALA A 93 9.59 -14.67 1.71
C ALA A 93 9.77 -14.35 3.20
N GLU A 94 10.61 -13.37 3.50
CA GLU A 94 10.73 -12.75 4.81
C GLU A 94 9.56 -11.77 5.00
N ILE A 95 8.63 -12.11 5.89
CA ILE A 95 7.45 -11.27 6.19
C ILE A 95 7.58 -10.68 7.59
N ILE A 96 7.66 -9.35 7.66
CA ILE A 96 7.83 -8.58 8.89
C ILE A 96 6.53 -7.83 9.18
N ALA A 97 5.88 -8.15 10.29
CA ALA A 97 4.72 -7.43 10.79
C ALA A 97 5.16 -6.40 11.83
N VAL A 98 4.74 -5.15 11.67
CA VAL A 98 5.03 -4.08 12.62
C VAL A 98 3.74 -3.37 12.99
N LYS A 99 3.24 -3.63 14.21
CA LYS A 99 2.08 -2.91 14.74
C LYS A 99 2.49 -1.52 15.19
N ALA A 100 2.40 -0.54 14.29
CA ALA A 100 2.81 0.84 14.56
C ALA A 100 2.05 1.83 13.68
N PHE A 101 1.82 3.02 14.25
CA PHE A 101 1.37 4.17 13.49
C PHE A 101 2.59 4.89 12.90
N PHE A 102 2.59 5.15 11.60
CA PHE A 102 3.73 5.83 10.96
C PHE A 102 3.79 7.30 11.37
N SER A 103 4.95 7.75 11.86
CA SER A 103 5.22 9.14 12.22
C SER A 103 6.64 9.54 11.83
N ARG A 104 6.99 10.82 11.96
CA ARG A 104 8.36 11.26 11.64
C ARG A 104 9.37 10.71 12.65
N GLU A 105 8.96 10.55 13.90
CA GLU A 105 9.79 10.12 15.02
C GLU A 105 10.23 8.67 14.86
N ASN A 106 9.36 7.79 14.34
CA ASN A 106 9.69 6.37 14.15
C ASN A 106 10.10 6.01 12.71
N ALA A 107 10.08 6.96 11.77
CA ALA A 107 10.39 6.72 10.36
C ALA A 107 11.77 6.10 10.15
N GLY A 108 12.79 6.55 10.89
CA GLY A 108 14.15 6.00 10.79
C GLY A 108 14.23 4.52 11.16
N GLN A 109 13.44 4.09 12.15
CA GLN A 109 13.34 2.68 12.53
C GLN A 109 12.52 1.89 11.49
N LEU A 110 11.37 2.41 11.06
CA LEU A 110 10.48 1.70 10.14
C LEU A 110 11.07 1.54 8.74
N LEU A 111 11.84 2.52 8.27
CA LEU A 111 12.52 2.48 6.97
C LEU A 111 13.89 1.79 7.05
N SER A 112 14.20 1.10 8.14
CA SER A 112 15.41 0.32 8.32
C SER A 112 15.11 -1.19 8.42
N PRO A 113 15.75 -2.05 7.62
CA PRO A 113 16.66 -1.70 6.53
C PRO A 113 15.95 -0.95 5.40
N ARG A 114 16.73 -0.23 4.59
CA ARG A 114 16.22 0.61 3.50
C ARG A 114 15.42 -0.24 2.50
N PRO A 115 14.11 0.02 2.30
CA PRO A 115 13.33 -0.69 1.30
C PRO A 115 13.69 -0.23 -0.12
N ASP A 116 13.57 -1.15 -1.08
CA ASP A 116 13.70 -0.83 -2.51
C ASP A 116 12.48 -0.06 -3.03
N TYR A 117 11.33 -0.25 -2.38
CA TYR A 117 10.09 0.42 -2.72
C TYR A 117 9.19 0.60 -1.50
N VAL A 118 8.53 1.75 -1.40
CA VAL A 118 7.50 2.02 -0.40
C VAL A 118 6.13 2.14 -1.08
N LEU A 119 5.15 1.41 -0.54
CA LEU A 119 3.75 1.55 -0.88
C LEU A 119 3.01 2.23 0.26
N ASP A 120 2.55 3.45 -0.01
CA ASP A 120 1.77 4.25 0.94
C ASP A 120 0.26 4.06 0.71
N ALA A 121 -0.35 3.28 1.59
CA ALA A 121 -1.79 3.06 1.69
C ALA A 121 -2.37 3.57 3.03
N ILE A 122 -1.69 4.54 3.67
CA ILE A 122 -2.16 5.20 4.90
C ILE A 122 -3.42 6.03 4.60
N ASP A 123 -4.42 5.99 5.47
CA ASP A 123 -5.61 6.84 5.40
C ASP A 123 -5.43 8.18 6.16
N HIS A 124 -4.68 8.17 7.26
CA HIS A 124 -4.34 9.37 8.02
C HIS A 124 -3.47 10.35 7.22
N PHE A 125 -4.07 11.50 6.90
CA PHE A 125 -3.54 12.47 5.96
C PHE A 125 -2.14 13.02 6.34
N THR A 126 -1.90 13.35 7.61
CA THR A 126 -0.60 13.92 8.04
C THR A 126 0.52 12.88 7.98
N ALA A 127 0.23 11.64 8.37
CA ALA A 127 1.20 10.55 8.32
C ALA A 127 1.58 10.21 6.87
N LYS A 128 0.58 10.25 5.98
CA LYS A 128 0.74 10.10 4.53
C LYS A 128 1.71 11.11 3.92
N VAL A 129 1.50 12.40 4.24
CA VAL A 129 2.39 13.48 3.79
C VAL A 129 3.80 13.28 4.36
N ALA A 130 3.91 12.95 5.65
CA ALA A 130 5.21 12.71 6.28
C ALA A 130 5.98 11.57 5.60
N LEU A 131 5.33 10.43 5.33
CA LEU A 131 5.94 9.30 4.64
C LEU A 131 6.48 9.69 3.27
N ILE A 132 5.65 10.34 2.44
CA ILE A 132 6.07 10.77 1.11
C ILE A 132 7.24 11.75 1.20
N THR A 133 7.18 12.73 2.09
CA THR A 133 8.26 13.70 2.27
C THR A 133 9.57 13.02 2.67
N ILE A 134 9.54 12.11 3.65
CA ILE A 134 10.73 11.39 4.10
C ILE A 134 11.29 10.48 3.00
N CYS A 135 10.44 9.74 2.27
CA CYS A 135 10.89 8.94 1.13
C CYS A 135 11.56 9.80 0.06
N ARG A 136 11.05 11.01 -0.20
CA ARG A 136 11.68 11.94 -1.14
C ARG A 136 13.02 12.47 -0.64
N GLU A 137 13.11 12.85 0.64
CA GLU A 137 14.36 13.29 1.28
C GLU A 137 15.45 12.21 1.23
N GLN A 138 15.06 10.93 1.41
CA GLN A 138 15.97 9.79 1.42
C GLN A 138 16.15 9.11 0.05
N ASN A 139 15.56 9.66 -1.02
CA ASN A 139 15.56 9.06 -2.36
C ASN A 139 15.11 7.58 -2.37
N ILE A 140 14.08 7.26 -1.58
CA ILE A 140 13.41 5.97 -1.57
C ILE A 140 12.22 6.04 -2.56
N PRO A 141 12.15 5.15 -3.56
CA PRO A 141 11.00 5.10 -4.46
C PRO A 141 9.69 4.87 -3.70
N VAL A 142 8.70 5.72 -3.95
CA VAL A 142 7.39 5.64 -3.28
C VAL A 142 6.26 5.73 -4.30
N ILE A 143 5.24 4.91 -4.10
CA ILE A 143 3.92 5.05 -4.71
C ILE A 143 2.87 5.24 -3.62
N SER A 144 1.94 6.18 -3.81
CA SER A 144 0.90 6.47 -2.83
C SER A 144 -0.50 6.28 -3.40
N SER A 145 -1.38 5.60 -2.65
CA SER A 145 -2.79 5.49 -3.00
C SER A 145 -3.55 6.74 -2.56
N MET A 146 -4.29 7.35 -3.47
CA MET A 146 -5.20 8.45 -3.17
C MET A 146 -6.60 7.93 -2.79
N GLY A 147 -7.56 8.83 -2.62
CA GLY A 147 -8.93 8.46 -2.28
C GLY A 147 -9.59 7.50 -3.29
N ALA A 148 -9.86 6.29 -2.82
CA ALA A 148 -10.61 5.23 -3.51
C ALA A 148 -12.07 5.09 -3.01
N ALA A 149 -12.45 5.82 -1.96
CA ALA A 149 -13.81 5.79 -1.42
C ALA A 149 -14.84 6.41 -2.39
N ASN A 150 -16.09 5.95 -2.28
CA ASN A 150 -17.26 6.45 -3.01
C ASN A 150 -17.11 6.38 -4.53
N LYS A 151 -16.53 5.28 -5.01
CA LYS A 151 -16.24 4.99 -6.41
C LYS A 151 -16.65 3.56 -6.74
N LEU A 152 -17.08 3.34 -7.98
CA LEU A 152 -17.55 2.03 -8.44
C LEU A 152 -16.81 1.52 -9.66
N ASP A 153 -16.17 2.40 -10.44
CA ASP A 153 -15.63 2.04 -11.75
C ASP A 153 -14.11 1.81 -11.67
N PRO A 154 -13.64 0.54 -11.58
CA PRO A 154 -12.22 0.25 -11.51
C PRO A 154 -11.47 0.59 -12.81
N THR A 155 -12.17 0.74 -13.95
CA THR A 155 -11.54 1.08 -15.24
C THR A 155 -11.01 2.52 -15.27
N LYS A 156 -11.46 3.36 -14.33
CA LYS A 156 -11.02 4.75 -14.16
C LYS A 156 -9.85 4.91 -13.19
N ILE A 157 -9.25 3.81 -12.73
CA ILE A 157 -8.05 3.85 -11.89
C ILE A 157 -6.82 4.03 -12.77
N HIS A 158 -5.98 5.00 -12.44
CA HIS A 158 -4.78 5.34 -13.17
C HIS A 158 -3.60 5.59 -12.23
N VAL A 159 -2.40 5.38 -12.78
CA VAL A 159 -1.14 5.78 -12.18
C VAL A 159 -0.67 7.06 -12.87
N ALA A 160 -0.33 8.09 -12.10
CA ALA A 160 0.20 9.35 -12.64
C ALA A 160 1.15 10.00 -11.63
N ASP A 161 1.81 11.09 -12.03
CA ASP A 161 2.44 11.99 -11.07
C ASP A 161 1.36 12.71 -10.25
N ILE A 162 1.64 12.98 -8.97
CA ILE A 162 0.70 13.70 -8.11
C ILE A 162 0.28 15.05 -8.71
N ALA A 163 1.20 15.74 -9.42
CA ALA A 163 0.99 17.00 -10.11
C ALA A 163 -0.10 16.94 -11.18
N GLU A 164 -0.25 15.78 -11.83
CA GLU A 164 -1.11 15.57 -12.99
C GLU A 164 -2.51 15.05 -12.61
N THR A 165 -2.72 14.69 -11.34
CA THR A 165 -4.00 14.13 -10.90
C THR A 165 -5.16 15.11 -10.97
N LYS A 166 -6.29 14.61 -11.50
CA LYS A 166 -7.56 15.32 -11.67
C LYS A 166 -8.65 14.69 -10.80
N ASN A 167 -9.73 15.41 -10.52
CA ASN A 167 -10.92 14.90 -9.81
C ASN A 167 -10.67 14.20 -8.46
N CYS A 168 -9.52 14.44 -7.80
CA CYS A 168 -9.16 13.83 -6.54
C CYS A 168 -8.94 14.89 -5.45
N ARG A 169 -9.85 14.95 -4.48
CA ARG A 169 -9.80 15.91 -3.35
C ARG A 169 -8.56 15.70 -2.49
N MET A 170 -8.24 14.45 -2.15
CA MET A 170 -7.05 14.11 -1.36
C MET A 170 -5.77 14.54 -2.09
N ALA A 171 -5.60 14.16 -3.35
CA ALA A 171 -4.42 14.54 -4.13
C ALA A 171 -4.27 16.06 -4.25
N ARG A 172 -5.38 16.79 -4.45
CA ARG A 172 -5.38 18.26 -4.48
C ARG A 172 -4.85 18.86 -3.18
N SER A 173 -5.35 18.39 -2.03
CA SER A 173 -4.90 18.86 -0.72
C SER A 173 -3.43 18.49 -0.45
N MET A 174 -3.03 17.26 -0.77
CA MET A 174 -1.64 16.80 -0.62
C MET A 174 -0.67 17.62 -1.47
N ARG A 175 -1.00 17.91 -2.75
CA ARG A 175 -0.18 18.77 -3.61
C ARG A 175 0.12 20.12 -2.96
N LYS A 176 -0.88 20.76 -2.35
CA LYS A 176 -0.70 22.07 -1.71
C LYS A 176 0.33 22.01 -0.58
N ILE A 177 0.34 20.92 0.17
CA ILE A 177 1.26 20.75 1.31
C ILE A 177 2.65 20.31 0.84
N LEU A 178 2.72 19.33 -0.06
CA LEU A 178 3.97 18.85 -0.63
C LEU A 178 4.73 19.98 -1.35
N ARG A 179 4.03 20.88 -2.05
CA ARG A 179 4.66 22.07 -2.66
C ARG A 179 5.32 22.99 -1.64
N LYS A 180 4.74 23.14 -0.44
CA LYS A 180 5.37 23.92 0.64
C LYS A 180 6.63 23.24 1.18
N ALA A 181 6.73 21.93 1.05
CA ALA A 181 7.92 21.14 1.37
C ALA A 181 8.88 20.99 0.17
N GLY A 182 8.72 21.80 -0.89
CA GLY A 182 9.59 21.76 -2.08
C GLY A 182 9.31 20.61 -3.05
N ILE A 183 8.26 19.82 -2.83
CA ILE A 183 7.90 18.67 -3.67
C ILE A 183 6.74 19.06 -4.59
N SER A 184 7.04 19.44 -5.83
CA SER A 184 6.04 19.84 -6.83
C SER A 184 5.64 18.71 -7.79
N SER A 185 6.51 17.72 -8.00
CA SER A 185 6.35 16.53 -8.83
C SER A 185 7.30 15.41 -8.37
N GLY A 186 7.32 14.28 -9.07
CA GLY A 186 8.16 13.12 -8.80
C GLY A 186 7.56 12.16 -7.76
N VAL A 187 6.26 12.27 -7.47
CA VAL A 187 5.53 11.38 -6.56
C VAL A 187 4.51 10.61 -7.36
N LYS A 188 4.78 9.33 -7.58
CA LYS A 188 3.86 8.43 -8.27
C LYS A 188 2.65 8.15 -7.38
N VAL A 189 1.45 8.30 -7.92
CA VAL A 189 0.21 8.04 -7.18
C VAL A 189 -0.75 7.19 -7.98
N VAL A 190 -1.54 6.39 -7.26
CA VAL A 190 -2.72 5.70 -7.80
C VAL A 190 -3.95 6.52 -7.43
N TYR A 191 -4.74 6.94 -8.41
CA TYR A 191 -5.99 7.66 -8.19
C TYR A 191 -7.02 7.23 -9.23
N SER A 192 -8.27 7.63 -9.04
CA SER A 192 -9.31 7.44 -10.06
C SER A 192 -9.83 8.78 -10.58
N THR A 193 -10.07 8.84 -11.90
CA THR A 193 -10.65 9.99 -12.62
C THR A 193 -12.17 10.10 -12.43
N GLU A 194 -12.81 9.06 -11.87
CA GLU A 194 -14.22 9.06 -11.48
C GLU A 194 -14.51 10.22 -10.52
N GLY A 195 -15.62 10.92 -10.78
CA GLY A 195 -16.14 11.92 -9.86
C GLY A 195 -16.53 11.31 -8.53
N HIS A 196 -16.55 12.13 -7.48
CA HIS A 196 -17.02 11.67 -6.18
C HIS A 196 -18.53 11.46 -6.22
N ARG A 197 -19.00 10.26 -5.87
CA ARG A 197 -20.43 10.00 -5.72
C ARG A 197 -20.93 10.55 -4.39
N GLU A 198 -21.98 11.37 -4.43
CA GLU A 198 -22.67 11.80 -3.20
C GLU A 198 -23.34 10.58 -2.54
N LEU A 199 -23.17 10.47 -1.23
CA LEU A 199 -23.83 9.45 -0.44
C LEU A 199 -25.26 9.92 -0.15
N ASP A 200 -26.22 9.01 -0.21
CA ASP A 200 -27.60 9.32 0.14
C ASP A 200 -27.66 9.65 1.65
N PRO A 201 -28.10 10.87 2.03
CA PRO A 201 -28.19 11.29 3.43
C PRO A 201 -29.03 10.32 4.27
N ALA A 202 -30.03 9.66 3.69
CA ALA A 202 -30.89 8.70 4.38
C ALA A 202 -30.17 7.39 4.77
N THR A 203 -29.01 7.12 4.19
CA THR A 203 -28.21 5.89 4.44
C THR A 203 -26.84 6.18 5.06
N SER A 204 -26.55 7.45 5.38
CA SER A 204 -25.23 7.92 5.82
C SER A 204 -25.06 8.02 7.36
N SER A 205 -25.98 7.43 8.14
CA SER A 205 -25.98 7.43 9.60
C SER A 205 -25.03 6.39 10.21
#